data_AF-A0A1H6EPR4-F1
#
_entry.id   AF-A0A1H6EPR4-F1
#
_cell.length_a   1.000
_cell.length_b   1.000
_cell.length_c   1.000
_cell.angle_alpha   90.00
_cell.angle_beta   90.00
_cell.angle_gamma   90.00
#
_symmetry.space_group_name_H-M   'P 1'
#
loop_
_entity.id
_entity.type
_entity.pdbx_description
1 polymer ?
#
loop_
_entity_poly.entity_id
_entity_poly.type
_entity_poly.pdbx_seq_one_letter_code
_entity_poly.pdbx_strand_id
1 'polypeptide(L)'
;MRPRRGTIALHVILLTGTAALLVLVMLYPYLPGEYDPLAVPLSTMAQLVGLIGLLLVPVGIVWLISGRAGIASVIVMTLVVLVATLFAWLTSGLLLGALTLAAWAVALSRWVPRLKERRFAPVVPLCLVVLPPIALLVQLLMRAPMTEFSRNSVIANSGEIVGDIERHRAQYGRYPDSLTAVNKDYQPYAAGIEQYHYVQRGNSYSVFFAQPRFLLDDFGAREYVMYDPRDEHMMPSHAVWVLLWSQDRIRAQQGWYAMGDAGSPHWKYFLFD
;
A
#
# COMPACT_ATOMS: atom_id res chain seq x y z
N MET A 1 -25.16 31.49 -22.29
CA MET A 1 -24.13 32.11 -21.44
C MET A 1 -22.77 31.55 -21.82
N ARG A 2 -21.82 32.38 -22.29
CA ARG A 2 -20.45 31.91 -22.53
C ARG A 2 -19.78 31.64 -21.17
N PRO A 3 -19.21 30.45 -20.92
CA PRO A 3 -18.45 30.21 -19.71
C PRO A 3 -17.30 31.23 -19.65
N ARG A 4 -17.15 31.93 -18.51
CA ARG A 4 -15.98 32.77 -18.26
C ARG A 4 -14.74 31.88 -18.38
N ARG A 5 -13.80 32.20 -19.28
CA ARG A 5 -12.58 31.41 -19.53
C ARG A 5 -11.83 31.01 -18.25
N GLY A 6 -11.87 31.85 -17.21
CA GLY A 6 -11.25 31.56 -15.90
C GLY A 6 -11.82 30.34 -15.16
N THR A 7 -13.06 29.93 -15.44
CA THR A 7 -13.70 28.80 -14.75
C THR A 7 -13.17 27.45 -15.26
N ILE A 8 -12.82 27.33 -16.54
CA ILE A 8 -12.31 26.08 -17.13
C ILE A 8 -10.92 25.74 -16.60
N ALA A 9 -10.02 26.73 -16.57
CA ALA A 9 -8.66 26.55 -16.06
C ALA A 9 -8.65 26.03 -14.61
N LEU A 10 -9.50 26.62 -13.76
CA LEU A 10 -9.64 26.18 -12.37
C LEU A 10 -10.09 24.71 -12.25
N HIS A 11 -11.06 24.28 -13.06
CA HIS A 11 -11.52 22.89 -13.04
C HIS A 11 -10.45 21.90 -13.49
N VAL A 12 -9.66 22.25 -14.52
CA VAL A 12 -8.54 21.42 -14.97
C VAL A 12 -7.47 21.32 -13.89
N ILE A 13 -7.14 22.44 -13.24
CA ILE A 13 -6.18 22.47 -12.12
C ILE A 13 -6.67 21.59 -10.98
N LEU A 14 -7.94 21.71 -10.57
CA LEU A 14 -8.51 20.92 -9.48
C LEU A 14 -8.52 19.42 -9.81
N LEU A 15 -8.94 19.05 -11.02
CA LEU A 15 -8.99 17.65 -11.45
C LEU A 15 -7.58 17.05 -11.49
N THR A 16 -6.63 17.75 -12.12
CA THR A 16 -5.24 17.29 -12.25
C THR A 16 -4.56 17.21 -10.88
N GLY A 17 -4.75 18.22 -10.02
CA GLY A 17 -4.21 18.23 -8.67
C GLY A 17 -4.77 17.10 -7.80
N THR A 18 -6.08 16.83 -7.92
CA THR A 18 -6.71 15.72 -7.17
C THR A 18 -6.21 14.36 -7.68
N ALA A 19 -6.07 14.20 -9.00
CA ALA A 19 -5.51 12.98 -9.60
C ALA A 19 -4.05 12.78 -9.15
N ALA A 20 -3.22 13.81 -9.21
CA ALA A 20 -1.82 13.75 -8.78
C ALA A 20 -1.69 13.41 -7.28
N LEU A 21 -2.51 14.02 -6.43
CA LEU A 21 -2.53 13.71 -4.99
C LEU A 21 -2.95 12.26 -4.75
N LEU A 22 -3.98 11.78 -5.44
CA LEU A 22 -4.47 10.40 -5.33
C LEU A 22 -3.39 9.39 -5.73
N VAL A 23 -2.67 9.67 -6.83
CA VAL A 23 -1.54 8.86 -7.28
C VAL A 23 -0.40 8.90 -6.27
N LEU A 24 -0.04 10.08 -5.77
CA LEU A 24 1.03 10.21 -4.78
C LEU A 24 0.73 9.41 -3.51
N VAL A 25 -0.49 9.52 -2.96
CA VAL A 25 -0.93 8.75 -1.80
C VAL A 25 -0.91 7.24 -2.08
N MET A 26 -1.31 6.82 -3.28
CA MET A 26 -1.26 5.42 -3.70
C MET A 26 0.18 4.89 -3.74
N LEU A 27 1.13 5.69 -4.23
CA LEU A 27 2.52 5.27 -4.38
C LEU A 27 3.37 5.48 -3.12
N TYR A 28 2.89 6.25 -2.14
CA TYR A 28 3.63 6.65 -0.95
C TYR A 28 4.34 5.51 -0.19
N PRO A 29 3.74 4.32 0.05
CA PRO A 29 4.42 3.22 0.74
C PRO A 29 5.71 2.73 0.06
N TYR A 30 5.84 2.97 -1.24
CA TYR A 30 6.94 2.52 -2.08
C TYR A 30 8.03 3.58 -2.23
N LEU A 31 7.78 4.80 -1.76
CA LEU A 31 8.71 5.91 -1.87
C LEU A 31 9.73 5.89 -0.72
N PRO A 32 10.95 6.45 -0.94
CA PRO A 32 11.93 6.56 0.11
C PRO A 32 11.44 7.45 1.24
N GLY A 33 11.68 7.03 2.48
CA GLY A 33 11.27 7.78 3.66
C GLY A 33 11.35 6.96 4.94
N GLU A 34 11.21 7.64 6.09
CA GLU A 34 11.01 6.96 7.37
C GLU A 34 9.69 6.18 7.35
N TYR A 35 9.63 5.11 8.14
CA TYR A 35 8.42 4.32 8.26
C TYR A 35 7.26 5.18 8.77
N ASP A 36 6.15 5.16 8.03
CA ASP A 36 4.90 5.80 8.39
C ASP A 36 3.80 4.73 8.51
N PRO A 37 3.25 4.49 9.71
CA PRO A 37 2.22 3.48 9.92
C PRO A 37 0.92 3.76 9.15
N LEU A 38 0.72 4.98 8.64
CA LEU A 38 -0.42 5.34 7.80
C LEU A 38 -0.16 5.17 6.31
N ALA A 39 1.09 4.94 5.87
CA ALA A 39 1.42 4.85 4.45
C ALA A 39 0.61 3.76 3.73
N VAL A 40 0.72 2.52 4.19
CA VAL A 40 0.03 1.36 3.59
C VAL A 40 -1.50 1.50 3.65
N PRO A 41 -2.11 1.86 4.80
CA PRO A 41 -3.55 2.10 4.87
C PRO A 41 -4.06 3.18 3.92
N LEU A 42 -3.40 4.35 3.88
CA LEU A 42 -3.81 5.46 3.01
C LEU A 42 -3.68 5.10 1.53
N SER A 43 -2.60 4.42 1.14
CA SER A 43 -2.45 3.88 -0.21
C SER A 43 -3.58 2.91 -0.54
N THR A 44 -3.92 2.00 0.38
CA THR A 44 -4.98 1.02 0.13
C THR A 44 -6.35 1.69 0.00
N MET A 45 -6.64 2.71 0.80
CA MET A 45 -7.85 3.52 0.64
C MET A 45 -7.90 4.22 -0.73
N ALA A 46 -6.77 4.77 -1.20
CA ALA A 46 -6.67 5.37 -2.54
C ALA A 46 -6.93 4.33 -3.66
N GLN A 47 -6.43 3.11 -3.49
CA GLN A 47 -6.66 1.99 -4.42
C GLN A 47 -8.12 1.52 -4.41
N LEU A 48 -8.77 1.46 -3.24
CA LEU A 48 -10.20 1.15 -3.12
C LEU A 48 -11.07 2.21 -3.83
N VAL A 49 -10.68 3.48 -3.77
CA VAL A 49 -11.35 4.55 -4.54
C VAL A 49 -11.21 4.30 -6.04
N GLY A 50 -10.07 3.80 -6.53
CA GLY A 50 -9.90 3.40 -7.92
C GLY A 50 -10.82 2.25 -8.32
N LEU A 51 -10.84 1.18 -7.53
CA LEU A 51 -11.60 -0.03 -7.84
C LEU A 51 -13.11 0.14 -7.64
N ILE A 52 -13.55 0.45 -6.42
CA ILE A 52 -14.98 0.55 -6.06
C ILE A 52 -15.58 1.84 -6.62
N GLY A 53 -14.77 2.89 -6.74
CA GLY A 53 -15.21 4.16 -7.33
C GLY A 53 -15.62 4.03 -8.80
N LEU A 54 -15.31 2.94 -9.51
CA LEU A 54 -15.87 2.70 -10.84
C LEU A 54 -17.40 2.68 -10.86
N LEU A 55 -18.05 2.35 -9.73
CA LEU A 55 -19.52 2.45 -9.59
C LEU A 55 -20.02 3.90 -9.76
N LEU A 56 -19.17 4.90 -9.52
CA LEU A 56 -19.49 6.32 -9.69
C LEU A 56 -19.44 6.76 -11.16
N VAL A 57 -18.73 6.04 -12.02
CA VAL A 57 -18.58 6.39 -13.45
C VAL A 57 -19.92 6.42 -14.18
N PRO A 58 -20.76 5.37 -14.17
CA PRO A 58 -22.05 5.42 -14.87
C PRO A 58 -22.98 6.51 -14.30
N VAL A 59 -22.98 6.70 -12.98
CA VAL A 59 -23.80 7.73 -12.33
C VAL A 59 -23.31 9.14 -12.69
N GLY A 60 -21.99 9.34 -12.75
CA GLY A 60 -21.35 10.57 -13.19
C GLY A 60 -21.67 10.91 -14.64
N ILE A 61 -21.66 9.92 -15.54
CA ILE A 61 -22.06 10.09 -16.95
C ILE A 61 -23.53 10.52 -17.04
N VAL A 62 -24.44 9.82 -16.34
CA VAL A 62 -25.86 10.20 -16.31
C VAL A 62 -26.04 11.61 -15.74
N TRP A 63 -25.25 12.01 -14.74
CA TRP A 63 -25.27 13.37 -14.21
C TRP A 63 -24.83 14.39 -15.27
N LEU A 64 -23.74 14.14 -16.00
CA LEU A 64 -23.25 15.03 -17.05
C LEU A 64 -24.28 15.25 -18.17
N ILE A 65 -24.99 14.19 -18.57
CA ILE A 65 -25.96 14.25 -19.68
C ILE A 65 -27.28 14.89 -19.23
N SER A 66 -27.85 14.43 -18.11
CA SER A 66 -29.21 14.79 -17.71
C SER A 66 -29.28 15.97 -16.73
N GLY A 67 -28.16 16.31 -16.09
CA GLY A 67 -28.13 17.20 -14.92
C GLY A 67 -28.83 16.62 -13.68
N ARG A 68 -29.26 15.36 -13.72
CA ARG A 68 -30.15 14.72 -12.74
C ARG A 68 -29.60 13.36 -12.29
N ALA A 69 -28.54 13.38 -11.50
CA ALA A 69 -28.11 12.17 -10.76
C ALA A 69 -27.37 12.48 -9.45
N GLY A 70 -27.35 13.73 -8.99
CA GLY A 70 -26.54 14.12 -7.83
C GLY A 70 -26.86 13.38 -6.53
N ILE A 71 -28.13 13.01 -6.30
CA ILE A 71 -28.53 12.20 -5.13
C ILE A 71 -28.00 10.77 -5.26
N ALA A 72 -28.16 10.15 -6.44
CA ALA A 72 -27.64 8.81 -6.71
C ALA A 72 -26.10 8.78 -6.54
N SER A 73 -25.39 9.81 -7.01
CA SER A 73 -23.95 9.95 -6.82
C SER A 73 -23.57 9.98 -5.34
N VAL A 74 -24.33 10.69 -4.50
CA VAL A 74 -24.08 10.73 -3.05
C VAL A 74 -24.31 9.39 -2.39
N ILE A 75 -25.34 8.63 -2.80
CA ILE A 75 -25.60 7.29 -2.27
C ILE A 75 -24.44 6.36 -2.61
N VAL A 76 -24.02 6.31 -3.88
CA VAL A 76 -22.89 5.47 -4.31
C VAL A 76 -21.59 5.91 -3.65
N MET A 77 -21.34 7.23 -3.55
CA MET A 77 -20.15 7.75 -2.87
C MET A 77 -20.15 7.40 -1.39
N THR A 78 -21.31 7.43 -0.74
CA THR A 78 -21.43 7.00 0.67
C THR A 78 -21.05 5.54 0.82
N LEU A 79 -21.50 4.67 -0.08
CA LEU A 79 -21.11 3.25 -0.07
C LEU A 79 -19.59 3.09 -0.21
N VAL A 80 -18.96 3.78 -1.17
CA VAL A 80 -17.50 3.76 -1.37
C VAL A 80 -16.77 4.17 -0.09
N VAL A 81 -17.22 5.27 0.53
CA VAL A 81 -16.60 5.80 1.75
C VAL A 81 -16.81 4.89 2.95
N LEU A 82 -17.96 4.25 3.09
CA LEU A 82 -18.21 3.27 4.15
C LEU A 82 -17.28 2.06 4.02
N VAL A 83 -17.05 1.56 2.80
CA VAL A 83 -16.07 0.48 2.57
C VAL A 83 -14.65 0.94 2.91
N ALA A 84 -14.24 2.13 2.46
CA ALA A 84 -12.94 2.69 2.80
C ALA A 84 -12.76 2.91 4.32
N THR A 85 -13.83 3.32 5.01
CA THR A 85 -13.85 3.53 6.46
C THR A 85 -13.70 2.22 7.22
N LEU A 86 -14.45 1.18 6.81
CA LEU A 86 -14.33 -0.16 7.39
C LEU A 86 -12.91 -0.70 7.21
N PHE A 87 -12.35 -0.54 6.01
CA PHE A 87 -10.99 -0.96 5.73
C PHE A 87 -9.98 -0.22 6.63
N ALA A 88 -10.07 1.12 6.68
CA ALA A 88 -9.20 1.95 7.54
C ALA A 88 -9.27 1.53 9.01
N TRP A 89 -10.47 1.18 9.51
CA TRP A 89 -10.63 0.67 10.85
C TRP A 89 -9.93 -0.69 11.04
N LEU A 90 -10.14 -1.64 10.11
CA LEU A 90 -9.58 -2.98 10.20
C LEU A 90 -8.04 -2.98 10.13
N THR A 91 -7.44 -2.07 9.36
CA THR A 91 -5.98 -2.06 9.16
C THR A 91 -5.22 -1.14 10.10
N SER A 92 -5.82 -0.03 10.54
CA SER A 92 -5.12 1.03 11.27
C SER A 92 -5.76 1.39 12.60
N GLY A 93 -6.85 0.71 12.94
CA GLY A 93 -7.58 0.92 14.18
C GLY A 93 -8.68 1.98 14.08
N LEU A 94 -9.43 2.10 15.18
CA LEU A 94 -10.69 2.84 15.25
C LEU A 94 -10.55 4.33 14.90
N LEU A 95 -9.42 4.95 15.25
CA LEU A 95 -9.22 6.38 15.07
C LEU A 95 -9.26 6.79 13.59
N LEU A 96 -8.55 6.07 12.72
CA LEU A 96 -8.50 6.39 11.28
C LEU A 96 -9.88 6.20 10.63
N GLY A 97 -10.58 5.11 10.99
CA GLY A 97 -11.96 4.88 10.57
C GLY A 97 -12.89 6.02 11.02
N ALA A 98 -12.86 6.39 12.30
CA ALA A 98 -13.69 7.46 12.84
C ALA A 98 -13.41 8.82 12.17
N LEU A 99 -12.13 9.15 11.93
CA LEU A 99 -11.75 10.38 11.22
C LEU A 99 -12.25 10.40 9.77
N THR A 100 -12.15 9.27 9.06
CA THR A 100 -12.66 9.14 7.69
C THR A 100 -14.18 9.35 7.64
N LEU A 101 -14.91 8.74 8.58
CA LEU A 101 -16.35 8.89 8.69
C LEU A 101 -16.76 10.32 9.05
N ALA A 102 -16.05 10.95 9.99
CA ALA A 102 -16.29 12.34 10.39
C ALA A 102 -16.04 13.30 9.22
N ALA A 103 -14.94 13.12 8.49
CA ALA A 103 -14.65 13.91 7.29
C ALA A 103 -15.77 13.77 6.23
N TRP A 104 -16.30 12.57 6.06
CA TRP A 104 -17.43 12.33 5.16
C TRP A 104 -18.74 12.97 5.64
N ALA A 105 -19.05 12.89 6.92
CA ALA A 105 -20.22 13.57 7.49
C ALA A 105 -20.15 15.10 7.29
N VAL A 106 -18.96 15.68 7.45
CA VAL A 106 -18.71 17.10 7.15
C VAL A 106 -18.87 17.39 5.65
N ALA A 107 -18.37 16.54 4.76
CA ALA A 107 -18.57 16.69 3.32
C ALA A 107 -20.05 16.62 2.94
N LEU A 108 -20.79 15.63 3.45
CA LEU A 108 -22.22 15.45 3.24
C LEU A 108 -23.03 16.66 3.70
N SER A 109 -22.77 17.18 4.91
CA SER A 109 -23.50 18.33 5.46
C SER A 109 -23.33 19.59 4.59
N ARG A 110 -22.19 19.71 3.90
CA ARG A 110 -21.93 20.81 2.94
C ARG A 110 -22.49 20.55 1.54
N TRP A 111 -22.54 19.29 1.10
CA TRP A 111 -22.93 18.94 -0.27
C TRP A 111 -24.44 18.77 -0.44
N VAL A 112 -25.14 18.21 0.55
CA VAL A 112 -26.59 17.98 0.49
C VAL A 112 -27.39 19.27 0.25
N PRO A 113 -27.13 20.40 0.94
CA PRO A 113 -27.83 21.66 0.66
C PRO A 113 -27.61 22.13 -0.78
N ARG A 114 -26.37 22.07 -1.28
CA ARG A 114 -26.02 22.48 -2.65
C ARG A 114 -26.68 21.61 -3.72
N LEU A 115 -26.96 20.33 -3.39
CA LEU A 115 -27.60 19.38 -4.32
C LEU A 115 -29.07 19.73 -4.48
N LYS A 116 -29.73 20.07 -3.36
CA LYS A 116 -31.13 20.55 -3.36
C LYS A 116 -31.28 21.81 -4.20
N GLU A 117 -30.30 22.73 -4.13
CA GLU A 117 -30.29 23.96 -4.91
C GLU A 117 -29.84 23.79 -6.36
N ARG A 118 -29.44 22.57 -6.78
CA ARG A 118 -28.86 22.26 -8.11
C ARG A 118 -27.65 23.15 -8.47
N ARG A 119 -26.89 23.62 -7.47
CA ARG A 119 -25.77 24.58 -7.64
C ARG A 119 -24.41 23.93 -7.87
N PHE A 120 -24.36 22.66 -8.25
CA PHE A 120 -23.09 22.00 -8.47
C PHE A 120 -22.42 22.45 -9.76
N ALA A 121 -21.13 22.77 -9.64
CA ALA A 121 -20.29 23.01 -10.80
C ALA A 121 -20.15 21.71 -11.62
N PRO A 122 -20.09 21.80 -12.96
CA PRO A 122 -19.95 20.64 -13.84
C PRO A 122 -18.68 19.81 -13.60
N VAL A 123 -17.72 20.33 -12.82
CA VAL A 123 -16.50 19.61 -12.43
C VAL A 123 -16.75 18.41 -11.53
N VAL A 124 -17.78 18.44 -10.68
CA VAL A 124 -18.04 17.33 -9.75
C VAL A 124 -18.36 16.03 -10.49
N PRO A 125 -19.35 16.00 -11.39
CA PRO A 125 -19.60 14.78 -12.15
C PRO A 125 -18.44 14.42 -13.09
N LEU A 126 -17.64 15.39 -13.56
CA LEU A 126 -16.40 15.10 -14.29
C LEU A 126 -15.38 14.35 -13.41
N CYS A 127 -15.16 14.77 -12.18
CA CYS A 127 -14.28 14.08 -11.23
C CYS A 127 -14.75 12.64 -10.96
N LEU A 128 -16.07 12.43 -10.81
CA LEU A 128 -16.65 11.09 -10.60
C LEU A 128 -16.39 10.14 -11.79
N VAL A 129 -16.35 10.67 -13.01
CA VAL A 129 -16.09 9.90 -14.22
C VAL A 129 -14.59 9.66 -14.45
N VAL A 130 -13.75 10.65 -14.14
CA VAL A 130 -12.33 10.64 -14.54
C VAL A 130 -11.42 10.06 -13.47
N LEU A 131 -11.63 10.36 -12.19
CA LEU A 131 -10.68 9.98 -11.15
C LEU A 131 -10.60 8.46 -10.91
N PRO A 132 -11.71 7.69 -10.81
CA PRO A 132 -11.61 6.26 -10.56
C PRO A 132 -10.88 5.48 -11.68
N PRO A 133 -11.16 5.72 -12.98
CA PRO A 133 -10.40 5.09 -14.06
C PRO A 133 -8.91 5.45 -14.05
N ILE A 134 -8.55 6.71 -13.77
CA ILE A 134 -7.14 7.11 -13.65
C ILE A 134 -6.47 6.34 -12.51
N ALA A 135 -7.10 6.29 -11.34
CA ALA A 135 -6.57 5.58 -10.18
C ALA A 135 -6.39 4.09 -10.44
N LEU A 136 -7.39 3.43 -11.05
CA LEU A 136 -7.30 2.04 -11.44
C LEU A 136 -6.18 1.82 -12.48
N LEU A 137 -6.08 2.68 -13.49
CA LEU A 137 -5.05 2.58 -14.51
C LEU A 137 -3.64 2.68 -13.89
N VAL A 138 -3.44 3.65 -13.00
CA VAL A 138 -2.19 3.81 -12.26
C VAL A 138 -1.90 2.58 -11.42
N GLN A 139 -2.89 2.04 -10.70
CA GLN A 139 -2.74 0.81 -9.93
C GLN A 139 -2.27 -0.37 -10.80
N LEU A 140 -2.84 -0.54 -12.00
CA LEU A 140 -2.49 -1.64 -12.90
C LEU A 140 -1.12 -1.45 -13.55
N LEU A 141 -0.76 -0.21 -13.92
CA LEU A 141 0.50 0.10 -14.61
C LEU A 141 1.69 0.20 -13.65
N MET A 142 1.47 0.71 -12.44
CA MET A 142 2.54 1.00 -11.48
C MET A 142 2.81 -0.14 -10.49
N ARG A 143 1.98 -1.20 -10.47
CA ARG A 143 2.13 -2.29 -9.48
C ARG A 143 3.51 -2.93 -9.47
N ALA A 144 3.99 -3.38 -10.63
CA ALA A 144 5.29 -4.03 -10.76
C ALA A 144 6.45 -3.03 -10.56
N PRO A 145 6.51 -1.91 -11.30
CA PRO A 145 7.68 -1.02 -11.21
C PRO A 145 7.85 -0.40 -9.82
N MET A 146 6.76 -0.08 -9.12
CA MET A 146 6.87 0.52 -7.78
C MET A 146 7.21 -0.51 -6.70
N THR A 147 6.71 -1.74 -6.81
CA THR A 147 7.12 -2.84 -5.92
C THR A 147 8.59 -3.20 -6.14
N GLU A 148 9.05 -3.31 -7.39
CA GLU A 148 10.46 -3.56 -7.71
C GLU A 148 11.37 -2.40 -7.26
N PHE A 149 10.97 -1.16 -7.51
CA PHE A 149 11.71 0.02 -7.07
C PHE A 149 11.90 0.02 -5.54
N SER A 150 10.82 -0.16 -4.79
CA SER A 150 10.86 -0.20 -3.32
C SER A 150 11.72 -1.35 -2.81
N ARG A 151 11.53 -2.55 -3.37
CA ARG A 151 12.29 -3.75 -3.03
C ARG A 151 13.79 -3.56 -3.25
N ASN A 152 14.17 -3.10 -4.44
CA ASN A 152 15.56 -2.88 -4.80
C ASN A 152 16.22 -1.80 -3.93
N SER A 153 15.47 -0.72 -3.63
CA SER A 153 15.96 0.31 -2.71
C SER A 153 16.23 -0.25 -1.32
N VAL A 154 15.32 -1.07 -0.78
CA VAL A 154 15.46 -1.64 0.57
C VAL A 154 16.57 -2.69 0.60
N ILE A 155 16.69 -3.53 -0.43
CA ILE A 155 17.82 -4.44 -0.60
C ILE A 155 19.15 -3.66 -0.60
N ALA A 156 19.25 -2.57 -1.37
CA ALA A 156 20.46 -1.75 -1.38
C ALA A 156 20.78 -1.16 0.00
N ASN A 157 19.78 -0.67 0.72
CA ASN A 157 19.94 -0.09 2.05
C ASN A 157 20.32 -1.12 3.14
N SER A 158 20.05 -2.41 2.91
CA SER A 158 20.39 -3.47 3.85
C SER A 158 21.90 -3.77 3.93
N GLY A 159 22.71 -3.21 3.02
CA GLY A 159 24.14 -3.47 2.97
C GLY A 159 24.86 -3.16 4.29
N GLU A 160 24.40 -2.15 5.04
CA GLU A 160 24.96 -1.78 6.33
C GLU A 160 24.72 -2.89 7.38
N ILE A 161 23.47 -3.31 7.60
CA ILE A 161 23.15 -4.37 8.58
C ILE A 161 23.82 -5.71 8.20
N VAL A 162 23.83 -6.08 6.92
CA VAL A 162 24.50 -7.29 6.44
C VAL A 162 26.00 -7.20 6.70
N GLY A 163 26.63 -6.07 6.34
CA GLY A 163 28.06 -5.84 6.59
C GLY A 163 28.43 -5.93 8.06
N ASP A 164 27.59 -5.39 8.95
CA ASP A 164 27.83 -5.39 10.40
C ASP A 164 27.71 -6.78 11.01
N ILE A 165 26.74 -7.58 10.55
CA ILE A 165 26.59 -8.98 10.94
C ILE A 165 27.83 -9.79 10.53
N GLU A 166 28.32 -9.60 9.30
CA GLU A 166 29.53 -10.30 8.83
C GLU A 166 30.78 -9.87 9.57
N ARG A 167 30.94 -8.56 9.84
CA ARG A 167 32.05 -8.05 10.67
C ARG A 167 32.01 -8.64 12.08
N HIS A 168 30.83 -8.72 12.69
CA HIS A 168 30.65 -9.34 14.00
C HIS A 168 31.09 -10.82 13.95
N ARG A 169 30.69 -11.58 12.94
CA ARG A 169 31.12 -12.98 12.79
C ARG A 169 32.63 -13.10 12.60
N ALA A 170 33.25 -12.24 11.79
CA ALA A 170 34.69 -12.25 11.58
C ALA A 170 35.46 -11.97 12.89
N GLN A 171 34.94 -11.09 13.75
CA GLN A 171 35.58 -10.71 15.00
C GLN A 171 35.36 -11.74 16.13
N TYR A 172 34.15 -12.28 16.26
CA TYR A 172 33.75 -13.11 17.40
C TYR A 172 33.61 -14.61 17.06
N GLY A 173 33.80 -14.99 15.79
CA GLY A 173 33.71 -16.37 15.31
C GLY A 173 32.28 -16.93 15.21
N ARG A 174 31.26 -16.13 15.51
CA ARG A 174 29.84 -16.52 15.49
C ARG A 174 28.96 -15.35 15.08
N TYR A 175 27.79 -15.62 14.51
CA TYR A 175 26.79 -14.57 14.27
C TYR A 175 26.16 -14.08 15.59
N PRO A 176 25.62 -12.86 15.63
CA PRO A 176 24.87 -12.36 16.79
C PRO A 176 23.71 -13.28 17.14
N ASP A 177 23.44 -13.48 18.43
CA ASP A 177 22.31 -14.32 18.88
C ASP A 177 20.97 -13.63 18.59
N SER A 178 20.94 -12.30 18.62
CA SER A 178 19.77 -11.47 18.32
C SER A 178 20.20 -10.06 17.94
N LEU A 179 19.37 -9.39 17.13
CA LEU A 179 19.46 -7.95 16.84
C LEU A 179 18.24 -7.18 17.35
N THR A 180 17.41 -7.80 18.20
CA THR A 180 16.26 -7.13 18.80
C THR A 180 16.74 -6.12 19.83
N ALA A 181 16.54 -4.83 19.53
CA ALA A 181 16.86 -3.71 20.40
C ALA A 181 15.71 -2.70 20.44
N VAL A 182 15.68 -1.88 21.49
CA VAL A 182 14.68 -0.81 21.63
C VAL A 182 14.89 0.28 20.57
N ASN A 183 16.14 0.59 20.26
CA ASN A 183 16.52 1.55 19.24
C ASN A 183 16.74 0.83 17.91
N LYS A 184 16.07 1.32 16.86
CA LYS A 184 16.19 0.78 15.50
C LYS A 184 17.29 1.54 14.77
N ASP A 185 18.52 1.02 14.85
CA ASP A 185 19.69 1.65 14.23
C ASP A 185 19.73 1.42 12.70
N TYR A 186 19.14 0.31 12.22
CA TYR A 186 19.07 -0.01 10.79
C TYR A 186 17.65 0.23 10.25
N GLN A 187 17.53 1.07 9.23
CA GLN A 187 16.25 1.45 8.65
C GLN A 187 16.13 1.02 7.19
N PRO A 188 14.97 0.48 6.75
CA PRO A 188 14.71 0.17 5.35
C PRO A 188 14.71 1.39 4.41
N TYR A 189 14.40 2.58 4.96
CA TYR A 189 14.15 3.82 4.23
C TYR A 189 13.09 3.70 3.12
N ALA A 190 12.03 2.95 3.38
CA ALA A 190 10.82 2.94 2.57
C ALA A 190 9.61 3.16 3.47
N ALA A 191 8.75 4.13 3.12
CA ALA A 191 7.69 4.60 4.03
C ALA A 191 6.72 3.49 4.48
N GLY A 192 6.51 2.46 3.63
CA GLY A 192 5.66 1.32 3.95
C GLY A 192 6.36 0.14 4.63
N ILE A 193 7.66 0.21 4.91
CA ILE A 193 8.43 -0.92 5.47
C ILE A 193 8.97 -0.54 6.84
N GLU A 194 8.45 -1.21 7.87
CA GLU A 194 8.73 -0.85 9.25
C GLU A 194 10.19 -1.07 9.67
N GLN A 195 10.73 -2.25 9.37
CA GLN A 195 12.04 -2.67 9.87
C GLN A 195 12.57 -3.90 9.13
N TYR A 196 13.87 -4.14 9.31
CA TYR A 196 14.47 -5.43 9.05
C TYR A 196 14.23 -6.38 10.22
N HIS A 197 14.05 -7.66 9.91
CA HIS A 197 14.00 -8.74 10.86
C HIS A 197 15.21 -9.64 10.68
N TYR A 198 15.81 -10.07 11.79
CA TYR A 198 16.97 -10.94 11.82
C TYR A 198 16.64 -12.26 12.49
N VAL A 199 17.08 -13.37 11.88
CA VAL A 199 16.98 -14.71 12.46
C VAL A 199 18.30 -15.45 12.24
N GLN A 200 18.95 -15.85 13.33
CA GLN A 200 20.13 -16.70 13.29
C GLN A 200 19.75 -18.15 12.94
N ARG A 201 20.57 -18.82 12.12
CA ARG A 201 20.40 -20.23 11.72
C ARG A 201 21.70 -21.00 11.78
N GLY A 202 22.07 -21.44 12.98
CA GLY A 202 23.32 -22.18 13.20
C GLY A 202 24.52 -21.34 12.75
N ASN A 203 25.13 -21.71 11.63
CA ASN A 203 26.26 -20.99 11.02
C ASN A 203 25.85 -20.19 9.76
N SER A 204 24.58 -19.79 9.67
CA SER A 204 24.01 -18.80 8.73
C SER A 204 23.06 -17.86 9.47
N TYR A 205 22.43 -16.93 8.76
CA TYR A 205 21.35 -16.08 9.24
C TYR A 205 20.46 -15.67 8.08
N SER A 206 19.31 -15.09 8.40
CA SER A 206 18.47 -14.42 7.43
C SER A 206 18.14 -13.01 7.87
N VAL A 207 18.14 -12.08 6.93
CA VAL A 207 17.59 -10.73 7.09
C VAL A 207 16.39 -10.61 6.17
N PHE A 208 15.25 -10.15 6.66
CA PHE A 208 14.05 -10.04 5.84
C PHE A 208 13.16 -8.86 6.22
N PHE A 209 12.25 -8.50 5.33
CA PHE A 209 11.25 -7.46 5.54
C PHE A 209 9.95 -7.79 4.81
N ALA A 210 8.85 -7.19 5.24
CA ALA A 210 7.55 -7.29 4.57
C ALA A 210 7.43 -6.18 3.51
N GLN A 211 7.13 -6.55 2.27
CA GLN A 211 6.99 -5.63 1.15
C GLN A 211 5.51 -5.25 0.96
N PRO A 212 5.16 -3.95 0.94
CA PRO A 212 3.82 -3.50 0.58
C PRO A 212 3.40 -4.00 -0.80
N ARG A 213 2.16 -4.46 -0.94
CA ARG A 213 1.57 -4.87 -2.23
C ARG A 213 0.40 -3.98 -2.63
N PHE A 214 0.20 -3.87 -3.94
CA PHE A 214 -0.99 -3.25 -4.48
C PHE A 214 -2.18 -4.19 -4.27
N LEU A 215 -3.36 -3.64 -4.04
CA LEU A 215 -4.59 -4.37 -3.75
C LEU A 215 -4.98 -5.38 -4.85
N LEU A 216 -4.69 -5.06 -6.11
CA LEU A 216 -4.98 -5.93 -7.27
C LEU A 216 -3.77 -6.80 -7.69
N ASP A 217 -2.73 -6.85 -6.87
CA ASP A 217 -1.56 -7.69 -7.07
C ASP A 217 -1.63 -8.88 -6.10
N ASP A 218 -2.18 -10.00 -6.57
CA ASP A 218 -2.60 -11.18 -5.79
C ASP A 218 -3.33 -10.82 -4.49
N PHE A 219 -4.62 -10.51 -4.62
CA PHE A 219 -5.45 -10.00 -3.54
C PHE A 219 -5.29 -10.80 -2.22
N GLY A 220 -4.94 -10.10 -1.15
CA GLY A 220 -4.75 -10.66 0.19
C GLY A 220 -3.34 -11.18 0.46
N ALA A 221 -2.53 -11.38 -0.58
CA ALA A 221 -1.22 -11.97 -0.43
C ALA A 221 -0.22 -11.03 0.25
N ARG A 222 0.68 -11.62 1.04
CA ARG A 222 1.78 -10.93 1.71
C ARG A 222 3.09 -11.30 1.06
N GLU A 223 3.88 -10.31 0.73
CA GLU A 223 5.23 -10.52 0.21
C GLU A 223 6.26 -10.31 1.32
N TYR A 224 7.15 -11.28 1.48
CA TYR A 224 8.36 -11.15 2.29
C TYR A 224 9.59 -11.29 1.41
N VAL A 225 10.57 -10.41 1.62
CA VAL A 225 11.83 -10.40 0.88
C VAL A 225 12.94 -10.75 1.86
N MET A 226 13.74 -11.77 1.54
CA MET A 226 14.70 -12.37 2.45
C MET A 226 16.07 -12.55 1.80
N TYR A 227 17.09 -12.16 2.55
CA TYR A 227 18.49 -12.49 2.34
C TYR A 227 18.87 -13.73 3.13
N ASP A 228 19.64 -14.63 2.52
CA ASP A 228 20.35 -15.71 3.20
C ASP A 228 21.69 -15.96 2.49
N PRO A 229 22.85 -15.74 3.13
CA PRO A 229 24.16 -15.81 2.46
C PRO A 229 24.51 -17.21 1.93
N ARG A 230 23.73 -18.24 2.27
CA ARG A 230 23.92 -19.61 1.77
C ARG A 230 22.85 -20.06 0.78
N ASP A 231 21.93 -19.18 0.40
CA ASP A 231 20.75 -19.52 -0.38
C ASP A 231 19.86 -20.62 0.25
N GLU A 232 19.99 -20.83 1.55
CA GLU A 232 19.21 -21.79 2.35
C GLU A 232 17.92 -21.14 2.90
N HIS A 233 17.25 -20.34 2.05
CA HIS A 233 16.09 -19.56 2.47
C HIS A 233 14.97 -20.46 3.04
N MET A 234 14.51 -20.09 4.21
CA MET A 234 13.39 -20.73 4.88
C MET A 234 12.50 -19.63 5.46
N MET A 235 11.22 -19.66 5.15
CA MET A 235 10.26 -18.71 5.72
C MET A 235 8.99 -19.48 6.08
N PRO A 236 8.91 -20.06 7.29
CA PRO A 236 7.70 -20.77 7.71
C PRO A 236 6.58 -19.76 7.96
N SER A 237 5.37 -20.06 7.47
CA SER A 237 4.20 -19.20 7.68
C SER A 237 3.73 -19.17 9.14
N HIS A 238 4.00 -20.24 9.92
CA HIS A 238 3.61 -20.32 11.33
C HIS A 238 4.78 -20.64 12.25
N ALA A 239 4.90 -19.86 13.34
CA ALA A 239 5.88 -20.10 14.39
C ALA A 239 5.73 -21.47 15.06
N VAL A 240 4.50 -22.00 15.17
CA VAL A 240 4.25 -23.32 15.79
C VAL A 240 4.93 -24.46 15.02
N TRP A 241 5.12 -24.32 13.71
CA TRP A 241 5.82 -25.32 12.90
C TRP A 241 7.30 -25.41 13.27
N VAL A 242 7.93 -24.28 13.61
CA VAL A 242 9.31 -24.24 14.11
C VAL A 242 9.46 -25.03 15.41
N LEU A 243 8.41 -25.08 16.23
CA LEU A 243 8.41 -25.78 17.52
C LEU A 243 8.07 -27.26 17.40
N LEU A 244 7.20 -27.63 16.46
CA LEU A 244 6.62 -28.98 16.37
C LEU A 244 7.22 -29.85 15.27
N TRP A 245 7.78 -29.25 14.20
CA TRP A 245 8.19 -29.98 13.01
C TRP A 245 9.70 -30.10 12.92
N SER A 246 10.16 -31.19 12.31
CA SER A 246 11.56 -31.33 11.93
C SER A 246 11.92 -30.32 10.83
N GLN A 247 13.20 -29.99 10.72
CA GLN A 247 13.72 -29.08 9.70
C GLN A 247 13.37 -29.55 8.27
N ASP A 248 13.46 -30.86 8.00
CA ASP A 248 13.11 -31.42 6.69
C ASP A 248 11.62 -31.25 6.37
N ARG A 249 10.76 -31.39 7.38
CA ARG A 249 9.32 -31.17 7.22
C ARG A 249 9.00 -29.70 6.99
N ILE A 250 9.64 -28.78 7.72
CA ILE A 250 9.50 -27.34 7.48
C ILE A 250 9.93 -27.00 6.06
N ARG A 251 11.08 -27.52 5.60
CA ARG A 251 11.57 -27.29 4.23
C ARG A 251 10.57 -27.75 3.16
N ALA A 252 9.89 -28.87 3.40
CA ALA A 252 8.85 -29.38 2.51
C ALA A 252 7.50 -28.64 2.61
N GLN A 253 7.22 -27.97 3.74
CA GLN A 253 5.93 -27.33 4.04
C GLN A 253 6.16 -25.96 4.70
N GLN A 254 6.51 -24.96 3.89
CA GLN A 254 6.81 -23.61 4.38
C GLN A 254 5.61 -22.66 4.35
N GLY A 255 4.56 -22.97 3.59
CA GLY A 255 3.30 -22.22 3.59
C GLY A 255 3.23 -21.03 2.63
N TRP A 256 4.32 -20.69 1.93
CA TRP A 256 4.23 -19.79 0.78
C TRP A 256 3.72 -20.55 -0.46
N TYR A 257 2.94 -19.88 -1.30
CA TYR A 257 2.43 -20.47 -2.54
C TYR A 257 3.29 -20.13 -3.76
N ALA A 258 4.15 -19.10 -3.66
CA ALA A 258 5.10 -18.74 -4.69
C ALA A 258 6.41 -18.19 -4.09
N MET A 259 7.50 -18.40 -4.81
CA MET A 259 8.84 -17.90 -4.51
C MET A 259 9.49 -17.43 -5.82
N GLY A 260 10.28 -16.37 -5.77
CA GLY A 260 11.12 -15.95 -6.90
C GLY A 260 12.40 -15.25 -6.47
N ASP A 261 13.28 -15.04 -7.45
CA ASP A 261 14.51 -14.26 -7.27
C ASP A 261 14.16 -12.76 -7.13
N ALA A 262 14.85 -12.05 -6.23
CA ALA A 262 14.60 -10.63 -5.99
C ALA A 262 15.50 -9.68 -6.82
N GLY A 263 16.26 -10.21 -7.79
CA GLY A 263 17.14 -9.46 -8.68
C GLY A 263 18.53 -9.16 -8.08
N SER A 264 18.83 -9.68 -6.88
CA SER A 264 20.12 -9.50 -6.20
C SER A 264 20.60 -10.83 -5.61
N PRO A 265 21.92 -11.13 -5.64
CA PRO A 265 22.45 -12.39 -5.11
C PRO A 265 21.99 -12.64 -3.69
N HIS A 266 21.61 -13.89 -3.38
CA HIS A 266 21.16 -14.33 -2.06
C HIS A 266 19.82 -13.72 -1.59
N TRP A 267 19.13 -12.95 -2.43
CA TRP A 267 17.81 -12.38 -2.12
C TRP A 267 16.71 -13.10 -2.89
N LYS A 268 15.68 -13.53 -2.14
CA LYS A 268 14.45 -14.10 -2.71
C LYS A 268 13.22 -13.42 -2.12
N TYR A 269 12.12 -13.47 -2.86
CA TYR A 269 10.81 -13.07 -2.35
C TYR A 269 9.88 -14.28 -2.21
N PHE A 270 8.94 -14.17 -1.29
CA PHE A 270 8.02 -15.22 -0.87
C PHE A 270 6.61 -14.65 -0.78
N LEU A 271 5.64 -15.30 -1.41
CA LEU A 271 4.24 -14.90 -1.39
C LEU A 271 3.43 -15.87 -0.52
N PHE A 272 2.74 -15.31 0.48
CA PHE A 272 1.84 -16.02 1.39
C PHE A 272 0.39 -15.55 1.17
N ASP A 273 -0.57 -16.40 1.47
CA ASP A 273 -2.01 -16.12 1.45
C ASP A 273 -2.55 -15.49 2.76
#